data_AF-A0A955Q0Q5-F1
#
_entry.id   AF-A0A955Q0Q5-F1
#
_cell.length_a   1.000
_cell.length_b   1.000
_cell.length_c   1.000
_cell.angle_alpha   90.00
_cell.angle_beta   90.00
_cell.angle_gamma   90.00
#
_symmetry.space_group_name_H-M   'P 1'
#
loop_
_entity.id
_entity.type
_entity.pdbx_description
1 polymer ?
#
loop_
_entity_poly.entity_id
_entity_poly.type
_entity_poly.pdbx_seq_one_letter_code
_entity_poly.pdbx_strand_id
1 'polypeptide(L)'
;WVNMITAVTLALSLTVEPPESDVMRRPPRSPGEAILSRFLLWRIGFVSTLAVAGTFGLFLWETDQGASIETARTIAVNMLVVFEAFYLLNARSFYGSVLSRNGLFGNPYVPLTIGMVLGMQGFFTYTEVMQTLFHTTAIDGLAWLRIIGIGAVIYLLVEVEKSVFRIILKFRTPDLKI
;
A
#
# COMPACT_ATOMS: atom_id res chain seq x y z
N TRP A 1 -13.05 -1.35 -10.63
CA TRP A 1 -13.06 -1.97 -9.30
C TRP A 1 -12.02 -1.34 -8.38
N VAL A 2 -10.72 -1.57 -8.62
CA VAL A 2 -9.59 -1.08 -7.80
C VAL A 2 -9.74 0.39 -7.36
N ASN A 3 -9.62 1.34 -8.27
CA ASN A 3 -9.61 2.76 -7.89
C ASN A 3 -10.92 3.27 -7.29
N MET A 4 -12.05 2.65 -7.61
CA MET A 4 -13.37 3.13 -7.17
C MET A 4 -13.82 2.50 -5.86
N ILE A 5 -13.33 1.31 -5.53
CA ILE A 5 -13.75 0.54 -4.37
C ILE A 5 -12.57 0.37 -3.43
N THR A 6 -11.53 -0.35 -3.83
CA THR A 6 -10.42 -0.68 -2.91
C THR A 6 -9.68 0.58 -2.47
N ALA A 7 -9.24 1.41 -3.41
CA ALA A 7 -8.50 2.63 -3.10
C ALA A 7 -9.34 3.63 -2.28
N VAL A 8 -10.62 3.82 -2.62
CA VAL A 8 -11.52 4.72 -1.88
C VAL A 8 -11.77 4.21 -0.47
N THR A 9 -12.09 2.93 -0.30
CA THR A 9 -12.34 2.33 1.02
C THR A 9 -11.11 2.44 1.92
N LEU A 10 -9.90 2.19 1.40
CA LEU A 10 -8.68 2.33 2.17
C LEU A 10 -8.39 3.80 2.51
N ALA A 11 -8.54 4.72 1.54
CA ALA A 11 -8.29 6.14 1.75
C ALA A 11 -9.22 6.77 2.79
N LEU A 12 -10.46 6.29 2.91
CA LEU A 12 -11.39 6.74 3.95
C LEU A 12 -10.89 6.45 5.37
N SER A 13 -10.08 5.43 5.59
CA SER A 13 -9.49 5.20 6.92
C SER A 13 -8.47 6.27 7.32
N LEU A 14 -7.80 6.88 6.34
CA LEU A 14 -6.79 7.91 6.59
C LEU A 14 -7.41 9.27 6.94
N THR A 15 -8.68 9.52 6.57
CA THR A 15 -9.36 10.77 6.91
C THR A 15 -9.66 10.90 8.40
N VAL A 16 -9.65 9.76 9.12
CA VAL A 16 -9.87 9.64 10.56
C VAL A 16 -8.59 9.24 11.31
N GLU A 17 -7.41 9.37 10.68
CA GLU A 17 -6.14 9.09 11.35
C GLU A 17 -5.87 10.13 12.44
N PRO A 18 -5.49 9.70 13.66
CA PRO A 18 -5.10 10.63 14.72
C PRO A 18 -3.92 11.53 14.31
N PRO A 19 -3.89 12.80 14.74
CA PRO A 19 -2.77 13.68 14.45
C PRO A 19 -1.46 13.19 15.07
N GLU A 20 -0.34 13.46 14.40
CA GLU A 20 1.00 13.19 14.95
C GLU A 20 1.23 14.00 16.24
N SER A 21 1.92 13.41 17.23
CA SER A 21 2.09 14.00 18.57
C SER A 21 2.85 15.32 18.60
N ASP A 22 3.63 15.59 17.55
CA ASP A 22 4.44 16.79 17.37
C ASP A 22 3.79 17.82 16.44
N VAL A 23 2.56 17.60 15.96
CA VAL A 23 1.89 18.49 14.99
C VAL A 23 1.85 19.95 15.43
N MET A 24 1.57 20.21 16.72
CA MET A 24 1.51 21.55 17.30
C MET A 24 2.88 22.16 17.61
N ARG A 25 3.96 21.37 17.49
CA ARG A 25 5.35 21.84 17.66
C ARG A 25 5.98 22.26 16.33
N ARG A 26 5.34 21.94 15.20
CA ARG A 26 5.81 22.29 13.86
C ARG A 26 5.33 23.71 13.51
N PRO A 27 6.16 24.53 12.83
CA PRO A 27 5.72 25.84 12.37
C PRO A 27 4.57 25.72 11.35
N PRO A 28 3.67 26.72 11.26
CA PRO A 28 2.61 26.73 10.25
C PRO A 28 3.17 26.58 8.83
N ARG A 29 2.47 25.82 7.97
CA ARG A 29 2.89 25.64 6.57
C ARG A 29 2.84 26.96 5.83
N SER A 30 3.83 27.22 4.97
CA SER A 30 3.86 28.46 4.19
C SER A 30 2.81 28.40 3.05
N PRO A 31 2.07 29.50 2.76
CA PRO A 31 1.02 29.48 1.73
C PRO A 31 1.51 29.15 0.32
N GLY A 32 2.80 29.38 0.03
CA GLY A 32 3.44 29.05 -1.24
C GLY A 32 4.04 27.64 -1.30
N GLU A 33 3.93 26.83 -0.24
CA GLU A 33 4.44 25.47 -0.22
C GLU A 33 3.61 24.57 -1.13
N ALA A 34 4.25 23.91 -2.09
CA ALA A 34 3.58 22.93 -2.94
C ALA A 34 3.08 21.74 -2.10
N ILE A 35 1.86 21.27 -2.38
CA ILE A 35 1.31 20.05 -1.78
C ILE A 35 2.24 18.85 -2.08
N LEU A 36 2.74 18.79 -3.31
CA LEU A 36 3.73 17.80 -3.75
C LEU A 36 5.15 18.33 -3.56
N SER A 37 5.73 18.01 -2.40
CA SER A 37 7.15 18.27 -2.15
C SER A 37 8.03 17.37 -3.04
N ARG A 38 9.29 17.76 -3.25
CA ARG A 38 10.27 16.94 -4.01
C ARG A 38 10.40 15.52 -3.44
N PHE A 39 10.31 15.40 -2.13
CA PHE A 39 10.32 14.12 -1.43
C PHE A 39 9.05 13.31 -1.71
N LEU A 40 7.88 13.93 -1.72
CA LEU A 40 6.64 13.24 -2.05
C LEU A 40 6.63 12.76 -3.51
N LEU A 41 7.15 13.57 -4.44
CA LEU A 41 7.33 13.17 -5.84
C LEU A 41 8.27 11.97 -5.98
N TRP A 42 9.39 11.98 -5.27
CA TRP A 42 10.29 10.82 -5.19
C TRP A 42 9.56 9.58 -4.67
N ARG A 43 8.83 9.72 -3.56
CA ARG A 43 8.10 8.62 -2.94
C ARG A 43 7.02 8.05 -3.84
N ILE A 44 6.28 8.90 -4.55
CA ILE A 44 5.30 8.47 -5.56
C ILE A 44 6.00 7.63 -6.63
N GLY A 45 7.09 8.13 -7.21
CA GLY A 45 7.85 7.39 -8.24
C GLY A 45 8.38 6.06 -7.72
N PHE A 46 8.96 6.02 -6.53
CA PHE A 46 9.46 4.81 -5.89
C PHE A 46 8.35 3.78 -5.65
N VAL A 47 7.27 4.19 -5.01
CA VAL A 47 6.14 3.32 -4.66
C VAL A 47 5.42 2.82 -5.92
N SER A 48 5.21 3.68 -6.93
CA SER A 48 4.66 3.26 -8.22
C SER A 48 5.56 2.27 -8.94
N THR A 49 6.88 2.43 -8.88
CA THR A 49 7.83 1.47 -9.47
C THR A 49 7.72 0.11 -8.78
N LEU A 50 7.63 0.08 -7.45
CA LEU A 50 7.43 -1.16 -6.70
C LEU A 50 6.09 -1.83 -7.03
N ALA A 51 5.01 -1.04 -7.15
CA ALA A 51 3.70 -1.54 -7.54
C ALA A 51 3.75 -2.21 -8.92
N VAL A 52 4.33 -1.52 -9.91
CA VAL A 52 4.50 -2.05 -11.26
C VAL A 52 5.38 -3.30 -11.25
N ALA A 53 6.52 -3.27 -10.56
CA ALA A 53 7.42 -4.41 -10.48
C ALA A 53 6.77 -5.63 -9.83
N GLY A 54 6.03 -5.45 -8.73
CA GLY A 54 5.33 -6.53 -8.04
C GLY A 54 4.17 -7.11 -8.86
N THR A 55 3.28 -6.23 -9.36
CA THR A 55 2.10 -6.64 -10.12
C THR A 55 2.46 -7.22 -11.48
N PHE A 56 3.30 -6.52 -12.25
CA PHE A 56 3.69 -6.96 -13.59
C PHE A 56 4.71 -8.11 -13.53
N GLY A 57 5.57 -8.13 -12.51
CA GLY A 57 6.49 -9.24 -12.27
C GLY A 57 5.75 -10.55 -11.99
N LEU A 58 4.73 -10.54 -11.13
CA LEU A 58 3.89 -11.72 -10.92
C LEU A 58 3.12 -12.12 -12.17
N PHE A 59 2.55 -11.14 -12.88
CA PHE A 59 1.84 -11.42 -14.14
C PHE A 59 2.73 -12.16 -15.15
N LEU A 60 3.95 -11.67 -15.37
CA LEU A 60 4.90 -12.29 -16.29
C LEU A 60 5.34 -13.66 -15.79
N TRP A 61 5.60 -13.79 -14.48
CA TRP A 61 6.00 -15.06 -13.88
C TRP A 61 4.91 -16.14 -14.04
N GLU A 62 3.65 -15.83 -13.76
CA GLU A 62 2.54 -16.79 -13.94
C GLU A 62 2.35 -17.16 -15.41
N THR A 63 2.50 -16.19 -16.31
CA THR A 63 2.42 -16.44 -17.77
C THR A 63 3.53 -17.39 -18.22
N ASP A 64 4.75 -17.22 -17.71
CA ASP A 64 5.90 -18.10 -17.99
C ASP A 64 5.71 -19.51 -17.42
N GLN A 65 5.03 -19.64 -16.28
CA GLN A 65 4.62 -20.94 -15.72
C GLN A 65 3.46 -21.61 -16.49
N GLY A 66 2.96 -20.99 -17.57
CA GLY A 66 1.90 -21.54 -18.42
C GLY A 66 0.48 -21.30 -17.88
N ALA A 67 0.30 -20.38 -16.92
CA ALA A 67 -1.03 -19.98 -16.49
C ALA A 67 -1.80 -19.32 -17.64
N SER A 68 -3.14 -19.40 -17.62
CA SER A 68 -3.95 -18.68 -18.59
C SER A 68 -3.85 -17.18 -18.37
N ILE A 69 -4.14 -16.41 -19.42
CA ILE A 69 -4.10 -14.94 -19.37
C ILE A 69 -5.08 -14.38 -18.33
N GLU A 70 -6.23 -15.02 -18.15
CA GLU A 70 -7.25 -14.67 -17.17
C GLU A 70 -6.75 -14.89 -15.73
N THR A 71 -6.07 -16.01 -15.47
CA THR A 71 -5.46 -16.29 -14.18
C THR A 71 -4.35 -15.30 -13.86
N ALA A 72 -3.43 -15.06 -14.80
CA ALA A 72 -2.36 -14.08 -14.62
C ALA A 72 -2.91 -12.67 -14.35
N ARG A 73 -3.95 -12.24 -15.07
CA ARG A 73 -4.65 -10.95 -14.81
C ARG A 73 -5.31 -10.92 -13.44
N THR A 74 -5.93 -12.02 -13.01
CA THR A 74 -6.56 -12.10 -11.69
C THR A 74 -5.53 -11.99 -10.57
N ILE A 75 -4.38 -12.65 -10.72
CA ILE A 75 -3.25 -12.55 -9.79
C ILE A 75 -2.70 -11.13 -9.76
N ALA A 76 -2.55 -10.48 -10.93
CA ALA A 76 -2.10 -9.10 -11.02
C ALA A 76 -3.02 -8.11 -10.26
N VAL A 77 -4.34 -8.24 -10.44
CA VAL A 77 -5.32 -7.41 -9.73
C VAL A 77 -5.26 -7.66 -8.21
N ASN A 78 -5.22 -8.92 -7.79
CA ASN A 78 -5.10 -9.26 -6.37
C ASN A 78 -3.80 -8.76 -5.76
N MET A 79 -2.68 -8.84 -6.48
CA MET A 79 -1.39 -8.29 -6.08
C MET A 79 -1.46 -6.79 -5.85
N LEU A 80 -2.10 -6.06 -6.76
CA LEU A 80 -2.24 -4.61 -6.65
C LEU A 80 -3.07 -4.21 -5.42
N VAL A 81 -4.18 -4.92 -5.16
CA VAL A 81 -5.01 -4.67 -3.97
C VAL A 81 -4.29 -5.00 -2.66
N VAL A 82 -3.53 -6.09 -2.62
CA VAL A 82 -2.68 -6.44 -1.47
C VAL A 82 -1.59 -5.40 -1.26
N PHE A 83 -0.97 -4.92 -2.34
CA PHE A 83 -0.04 -3.81 -2.30
C PHE A 83 -0.68 -2.54 -1.72
N GLU A 84 -1.89 -2.16 -2.15
CA GLU A 84 -2.60 -1.00 -1.59
C GLU A 84 -2.83 -1.14 -0.08
N ALA A 85 -3.23 -2.32 0.39
CA ALA A 85 -3.42 -2.60 1.82
C ALA A 85 -2.11 -2.48 2.62
N PHE A 86 -1.00 -3.02 2.10
CA PHE A 86 0.32 -2.87 2.72
C PHE A 86 0.85 -1.43 2.66
N TYR A 87 0.61 -0.74 1.55
CA TYR A 87 1.03 0.65 1.39
C TYR A 87 0.21 1.59 2.29
N LEU A 88 -1.07 1.31 2.52
CA LEU A 88 -1.89 2.03 3.49
C LEU A 88 -1.20 2.06 4.86
N LEU A 89 -0.71 0.91 5.34
CA LEU A 89 0.02 0.84 6.61
C LEU A 89 1.23 1.78 6.60
N ASN A 90 2.05 1.74 5.54
CA ASN A 90 3.21 2.61 5.37
C ASN A 90 2.85 4.11 5.35
N ALA A 91 1.73 4.45 4.70
CA ALA A 91 1.27 5.81 4.47
C ALA A 91 0.72 6.50 5.73
N ARG A 92 0.42 5.74 6.81
CA ARG A 92 -0.08 6.30 8.08
C ARG A 92 0.87 7.25 8.78
N SER A 93 2.18 7.13 8.52
CA SER A 93 3.14 8.13 8.98
C SER A 93 4.14 8.45 7.90
N PHE A 94 4.31 9.76 7.66
CA PHE A 94 5.22 10.26 6.63
C PHE A 94 6.69 10.02 6.97
N TYR A 95 7.06 10.15 8.26
CA TYR A 95 8.46 10.03 8.74
C TYR A 95 8.62 9.00 9.88
N GLY A 96 7.58 8.74 10.65
CA GLY A 96 7.57 7.78 11.74
C GLY A 96 7.57 6.33 11.25
N SER A 97 8.12 5.43 12.08
CA SER A 97 8.11 4.00 11.77
C SER A 97 6.76 3.40 12.13
N VAL A 98 6.19 2.64 11.20
CA VAL A 98 4.91 1.95 11.41
C VAL A 98 5.10 0.62 12.14
N LEU A 99 6.34 0.15 12.33
CA LEU A 99 6.64 -1.08 13.10
C LEU A 99 6.28 -0.99 14.60
N SER A 100 5.81 0.16 15.08
CA SER A 100 5.30 0.28 16.45
C SER A 100 3.86 -0.25 16.55
N ARG A 101 3.46 -0.73 17.74
CA ARG A 101 2.08 -1.20 18.00
C ARG A 101 1.03 -0.11 17.69
N ASN A 102 1.37 1.17 17.90
CA ASN A 102 0.54 2.30 17.51
C ASN A 102 0.53 2.52 15.98
N GLY A 103 1.65 2.26 15.30
CA GLY A 103 1.73 2.30 13.84
C GLY A 103 0.84 1.25 13.18
N LEU A 104 0.68 0.06 13.76
CA LEU A 104 -0.20 -0.99 13.22
C LEU A 104 -1.66 -0.88 13.69
N PHE A 105 -1.91 -0.50 14.94
CA PHE A 105 -3.25 -0.55 15.55
C PHE A 105 -3.76 0.79 16.12
N GLY A 106 -3.03 1.88 15.93
CA GLY A 106 -3.40 3.20 16.49
C GLY A 106 -4.65 3.83 15.87
N ASN A 107 -5.05 3.40 14.67
CA ASN A 107 -6.31 3.75 14.02
C ASN A 107 -7.13 2.47 13.84
N PRO A 108 -8.24 2.27 14.58
CA PRO A 108 -9.07 1.07 14.48
C PRO A 108 -9.77 0.93 13.11
N TYR A 109 -9.90 2.01 12.34
CA TYR A 109 -10.53 1.98 11.02
C TYR A 109 -9.61 1.42 9.94
N VAL A 110 -8.30 1.43 10.13
CA VAL A 110 -7.34 0.84 9.19
C VAL A 110 -7.51 -0.69 9.07
N PRO A 111 -7.45 -1.49 10.14
CA PRO A 111 -7.70 -2.93 10.03
C PRO A 111 -9.14 -3.23 9.58
N LEU A 112 -10.11 -2.38 9.94
CA LEU A 112 -11.50 -2.51 9.47
C LEU A 112 -11.60 -2.38 7.94
N THR A 113 -11.03 -1.32 7.36
CA THR A 113 -11.07 -1.06 5.91
C THR A 113 -10.23 -2.07 5.13
N ILE A 114 -9.09 -2.51 5.66
CA ILE A 114 -8.33 -3.65 5.10
C ILE A 114 -9.21 -4.90 5.08
N GLY A 115 -9.88 -5.22 6.19
CA GLY A 115 -10.80 -6.36 6.27
C GLY A 115 -11.96 -6.27 5.28
N MET A 116 -12.57 -5.09 5.15
CA MET A 116 -13.62 -4.83 4.15
C MET A 116 -13.10 -5.05 2.73
N VAL A 117 -11.93 -4.50 2.39
CA VAL A 117 -11.32 -4.67 1.07
C VAL A 117 -10.99 -6.12 0.80
N LEU A 118 -10.43 -6.86 1.75
CA LEU A 118 -10.17 -8.30 1.59
C LEU A 118 -11.45 -9.09 1.37
N GLY A 119 -12.54 -8.77 2.08
CA GLY A 119 -13.85 -9.39 1.86
C GLY A 119 -14.43 -9.09 0.48
N MET A 120 -14.39 -7.82 0.07
CA MET A 120 -14.82 -7.38 -1.26
C MET A 120 -13.94 -8.00 -2.36
N GLN A 121 -12.65 -8.16 -2.10
CA GLN A 121 -11.71 -8.79 -3.02
C GLN A 121 -11.93 -10.30 -3.15
N GLY A 122 -12.31 -10.97 -2.06
CA GLY A 122 -12.78 -12.36 -2.09
C GLY A 122 -14.04 -12.50 -2.94
N PHE A 123 -15.01 -11.60 -2.78
CA PHE A 123 -16.20 -11.55 -3.63
C PHE A 123 -15.85 -11.33 -5.11
N PHE A 124 -14.94 -10.41 -5.41
CA PHE A 124 -14.46 -10.16 -6.77
C PHE A 124 -13.76 -11.38 -7.40
N THR A 125 -13.00 -12.15 -6.62
CA THR A 125 -12.15 -13.24 -7.13
C THR A 125 -12.91 -14.57 -7.27
N TYR A 126 -13.87 -14.85 -6.39
CA TYR A 126 -14.49 -16.18 -6.28
C TYR A 126 -15.95 -16.26 -6.72
N THR A 127 -16.63 -15.15 -7.01
CA THR A 127 -18.02 -15.21 -7.48
C THR A 127 -18.14 -15.30 -8.99
N GLU A 128 -19.03 -16.16 -9.48
CA GLU A 128 -19.25 -16.39 -10.91
C GLU A 128 -19.66 -15.10 -11.66
N VAL A 129 -20.47 -14.24 -11.01
CA VAL A 129 -20.88 -12.95 -11.57
C VAL A 129 -19.66 -12.07 -11.85
N MET A 130 -18.74 -11.96 -10.90
CA MET A 130 -17.55 -11.14 -11.05
C MET A 130 -16.56 -11.76 -12.04
N GLN A 131 -16.38 -13.09 -12.01
CA GLN A 131 -15.56 -13.82 -12.97
C GLN A 131 -16.03 -13.63 -14.41
N THR A 132 -17.34 -13.63 -14.63
CA THR A 132 -17.92 -13.38 -15.96
C THR A 132 -17.75 -11.93 -16.40
N LEU A 133 -17.99 -10.96 -15.52
CA LEU A 133 -17.92 -9.53 -15.85
C LEU A 133 -16.49 -9.02 -16.06
N PHE A 134 -15.52 -9.54 -15.31
CA PHE A 134 -14.13 -9.06 -15.32
C PHE A 134 -13.16 -10.03 -15.98
N HIS A 135 -13.65 -11.16 -16.50
CA HIS A 135 -12.83 -12.25 -17.04
C HIS A 135 -11.74 -12.69 -16.06
N THR A 136 -12.14 -12.89 -14.81
CA THR A 136 -11.26 -13.37 -13.73
C THR A 136 -11.47 -14.85 -13.46
N THR A 137 -10.49 -15.48 -12.81
CA THR A 137 -10.57 -16.90 -12.43
C THR A 137 -10.27 -17.05 -10.94
N ALA A 138 -10.78 -18.12 -10.33
CA ALA A 138 -10.36 -18.47 -8.98
C ALA A 138 -8.83 -18.69 -8.96
N ILE A 139 -8.19 -18.24 -7.86
CA ILE A 139 -6.76 -18.43 -7.62
C ILE A 139 -6.56 -19.37 -6.43
N ASP A 140 -5.47 -20.13 -6.49
CA ASP A 140 -5.13 -21.13 -5.48
C ASP A 140 -4.39 -20.53 -4.28
N GLY A 141 -4.18 -21.34 -3.25
CA GLY A 141 -3.47 -20.90 -2.05
C GLY A 141 -2.00 -20.55 -2.29
N LEU A 142 -1.35 -21.19 -3.27
CA LEU A 142 0.05 -20.89 -3.60
C LEU A 142 0.17 -19.51 -4.28
N ALA A 143 -0.75 -19.15 -5.18
CA ALA A 143 -0.81 -17.81 -5.74
C ALA A 143 -1.01 -16.76 -4.65
N TRP A 144 -1.90 -17.01 -3.67
CA TRP A 144 -2.04 -16.12 -2.51
C TRP A 144 -0.76 -15.97 -1.69
N LEU A 145 -0.04 -17.06 -1.45
CA LEU A 145 1.25 -16.99 -0.76
C LEU A 145 2.27 -16.13 -1.51
N ARG A 146 2.34 -16.25 -2.84
CA ARG A 146 3.19 -15.41 -3.69
C ARG A 146 2.79 -13.94 -3.61
N ILE A 147 1.49 -13.65 -3.73
CA ILE A 147 0.93 -12.29 -3.64
C ILE A 147 1.26 -11.66 -2.28
N ILE A 148 0.94 -12.34 -1.18
CA ILE A 148 1.18 -11.84 0.17
C ILE A 148 2.68 -11.71 0.44
N GLY A 149 3.49 -12.67 -0.02
CA GLY A 149 4.94 -12.65 0.11
C GLY A 149 5.56 -11.44 -0.57
N ILE A 150 5.20 -11.15 -1.82
CA ILE A 150 5.71 -9.97 -2.53
C ILE A 150 5.16 -8.68 -1.92
N GLY A 151 3.88 -8.65 -1.51
CA GLY A 151 3.31 -7.52 -0.79
C GLY A 151 4.07 -7.18 0.49
N ALA A 152 4.44 -8.21 1.27
CA ALA A 152 5.25 -8.06 2.48
C ALA A 152 6.68 -7.56 2.16
N VAL A 153 7.30 -8.05 1.08
CA VAL A 153 8.61 -7.53 0.63
C VAL A 153 8.51 -6.05 0.27
N ILE A 154 7.49 -5.64 -0.49
CA ILE A 154 7.27 -4.24 -0.84
C ILE A 154 7.04 -3.39 0.41
N TYR A 155 6.24 -3.89 1.36
CA TYR A 155 6.04 -3.23 2.65
C TYR A 155 7.37 -2.95 3.36
N LEU A 156 8.25 -3.95 3.43
CA LEU A 156 9.56 -3.82 4.06
C LEU A 156 10.46 -2.83 3.31
N LEU A 157 10.48 -2.87 1.98
CA LEU A 157 11.26 -1.93 1.17
C LEU A 157 10.87 -0.47 1.43
N VAL A 158 9.57 -0.19 1.57
CA VAL A 158 9.08 1.15 1.90
C VAL A 158 9.48 1.55 3.32
N GLU A 159 9.43 0.65 4.31
CA GLU A 159 9.90 0.99 5.65
C GLU A 159 11.42 1.17 5.75
N VAL A 160 12.20 0.45 4.93
CA VAL A 160 13.64 0.71 4.82
C VAL A 160 13.89 2.11 4.26
N GLU A 161 13.18 2.51 3.19
CA GLU A 161 13.28 3.86 2.63
C GLU A 161 12.96 4.92 3.69
N LYS A 162 11.87 4.75 4.44
CA LYS A 162 11.49 5.67 5.53
C LYS A 162 12.56 5.75 6.62
N SER A 163 13.16 4.62 6.97
CA SER A 163 14.22 4.55 7.98
C SER A 163 15.50 5.26 7.53
N VAL A 164 15.89 5.07 6.26
CA VAL A 164 17.03 5.78 5.65
C VAL A 164 16.80 7.29 5.64
N PHE A 165 15.62 7.75 5.20
CA PHE A 165 15.30 9.18 5.22
C PHE A 165 15.26 9.78 6.62
N ARG A 166 14.75 9.04 7.62
CA ARG A 166 14.76 9.47 9.02
C ARG A 166 16.19 9.71 9.52
N ILE A 167 17.10 8.80 9.20
CA ILE A 167 18.52 8.92 9.58
C ILE A 167 19.15 10.14 8.89
N ILE A 168 18.95 10.30 7.58
CA ILE A 168 19.51 11.43 6.82
C ILE A 168 18.99 12.78 7.36
N LEU A 169 17.69 12.88 7.65
CA LEU A 169 17.09 14.12 8.18
C LEU A 169 17.61 14.46 9.58
N LYS A 170 17.83 13.45 10.44
CA LYS A 170 18.45 13.62 11.76
C LYS A 170 19.90 14.12 11.66
N PHE A 171 20.66 13.65 10.67
CA PHE A 171 22.03 14.15 10.41
C PHE A 171 22.04 15.58 9.86
N ARG A 172 21.07 15.96 9.03
CA ARG A 172 21.01 17.29 8.41
C ARG A 172 20.45 18.37 9.34
N THR A 173 19.67 17.96 10.35
CA THR A 173 19.02 18.86 11.31
C THR A 173 19.04 18.20 12.70
N PRO A 174 20.13 18.37 13.47
CA PRO A 174 20.32 17.68 14.75
C PRO A 174 19.24 18.01 15.80
N ASP A 175 18.59 19.16 15.67
CA ASP A 175 17.60 19.68 16.62
C ASP A 175 16.16 19.19 16.36
N LEU A 176 15.91 18.42 15.29
CA LEU A 176 14.58 17.83 15.03
C LEU A 176 14.36 16.63 15.96
N LYS A 177 13.45 16.80 16.94
CA LYS A 177 12.91 15.69 17.74
C LYS A 177 11.92 14.89 16.89
N ILE A 178 12.38 13.79 16.29
CA ILE A 178 11.58 12.76 15.61
C ILE A 178 11.02 11.77 16.63
#